data_AF-A0A2G2YLG2-F1
#
_entry.id   AF-A0A2G2YLG2-F1
#
_cell.length_a   1.000
_cell.length_b   1.000
_cell.length_c   1.000
_cell.angle_alpha   90.00
_cell.angle_beta   90.00
_cell.angle_gamma   90.00
#
_symmetry.space_group_name_H-M   'P 1'
#
loop_
_entity.id
_entity.type
_entity.pdbx_description
1 polymer ?
#
loop_
_entity_poly.entity_id
_entity_poly.type
_entity_poly.pdbx_seq_one_letter_code
_entity_poly.pdbx_strand_id
1 'polypeptide(L)'
;MFYFNTFSLLDPNMRLTPLRATEISKKLRVVFYDLNLLSPLWESGEKAKTFVQQAWNLADIIEVTELKFLCGIEPSERFDSKDNDRSKFTHYPPEVIAPLWRSTSFL
;
A
#
# COMPACT_ATOMS: atom_id res chain seq x y z
N MET A 1 -13.29 10.08 4.92
CA MET A 1 -12.12 9.26 4.58
C MET A 1 -10.86 10.08 4.82
N PHE A 2 -9.85 9.53 5.47
CA PHE A 2 -8.50 10.08 5.53
C PHE A 2 -7.65 9.31 4.53
N TYR A 3 -7.05 10.01 3.58
CA TYR A 3 -6.27 9.43 2.49
C TYR A 3 -4.80 9.76 2.67
N PHE A 4 -3.92 8.77 2.50
CA PHE A 4 -2.48 8.96 2.44
C PHE A 4 -1.83 7.88 1.56
N ASN A 5 -0.62 8.14 1.09
CA ASN A 5 0.12 7.21 0.24
C ASN A 5 1.56 7.00 0.73
N THR A 6 2.26 6.02 0.15
CA THR A 6 3.63 5.68 0.55
C THR A 6 4.63 6.81 0.33
N PHE A 7 4.41 7.68 -0.66
CA PHE A 7 5.27 8.83 -0.90
C PHE A 7 5.32 9.79 0.30
N SER A 8 4.20 9.94 1.03
CA SER A 8 4.15 10.75 2.27
C SER A 8 5.05 10.21 3.39
N LEU A 9 5.53 8.96 3.28
CA LEU A 9 6.42 8.31 4.24
C LEU A 9 7.90 8.39 3.85
N LEU A 10 8.20 8.84 2.63
CA LEU A 10 9.55 8.86 2.07
C LEU A 10 10.49 9.76 2.89
N ASP A 11 10.08 11.02 3.12
CA ASP A 11 10.90 11.99 3.83
C ASP A 11 10.79 11.81 5.36
N PRO A 12 11.91 11.73 6.10
CA PRO A 12 11.91 11.57 7.56
C PRO A 12 11.21 12.70 8.33
N ASN A 13 11.26 13.94 7.82
CA ASN A 13 10.61 15.09 8.44
C ASN A 13 9.10 15.08 8.17
N MET A 14 8.67 14.56 7.01
CA MET A 14 7.27 14.48 6.65
C MET A 14 6.55 13.31 7.31
N ARG A 15 7.17 12.12 7.36
CA ARG A 15 6.49 10.85 7.65
C ARG A 15 5.76 10.76 8.99
N LEU A 16 6.19 11.52 10.00
CA LEU A 16 5.53 11.52 11.31
C LEU A 16 4.11 12.09 11.22
N THR A 17 3.89 13.06 10.32
CA THR A 17 2.61 13.74 10.15
C THR A 17 1.50 12.80 9.66
N PRO A 18 1.63 12.09 8.52
CA PRO A 18 0.59 11.18 8.06
C PRO A 18 0.36 10.05 9.06
N LEU A 19 1.40 9.48 9.69
CA LEU A 19 1.24 8.42 10.69
C LEU A 19 0.39 8.88 11.89
N ARG A 20 0.69 10.06 12.46
CA ARG A 20 -0.10 10.61 13.56
C ARG A 20 -1.51 10.99 13.15
N ALA A 21 -1.68 11.58 11.96
CA ALA A 21 -2.99 11.90 11.42
C ALA A 21 -3.84 10.64 11.22
N THR A 22 -3.23 9.52 10.81
CA THR A 22 -3.89 8.23 10.69
C THR A 22 -4.32 7.66 12.04
N GLU A 23 -3.45 7.69 13.05
CA GLU A 23 -3.77 7.23 14.42
C GLU A 23 -4.99 7.96 15.01
N ILE A 24 -5.08 9.27 14.77
CA ILE A 24 -6.24 10.09 15.19
C ILE A 24 -7.45 9.74 14.33
N SER A 25 -7.27 9.65 13.01
CA SER A 25 -8.35 9.42 12.06
C SER A 25 -9.05 8.09 12.25
N LYS A 26 -8.34 6.99 12.60
CA LYS A 26 -8.94 5.67 12.86
C LYS A 26 -10.09 5.70 13.87
N LYS A 27 -10.11 6.66 14.79
CA LYS A 27 -11.19 6.80 15.79
C LYS A 27 -12.44 7.51 15.26
N LEU A 28 -12.34 8.19 14.12
CA LEU A 28 -13.34 9.14 13.65
C LEU A 28 -13.78 8.90 12.20
N ARG A 29 -12.93 8.28 11.37
CA ARG A 29 -13.09 8.16 9.92
C ARG A 29 -12.40 6.91 9.39
N VAL A 30 -12.88 6.41 8.26
CA VAL A 30 -12.18 5.38 7.46
C VAL A 30 -10.85 5.91 6.96
N VAL A 31 -9.79 5.14 7.16
CA VAL A 31 -8.44 5.37 6.65
C VAL A 31 -8.25 4.60 5.34
N PHE A 32 -7.89 5.32 4.29
CA PHE A 32 -7.56 4.80 2.98
C PHE A 32 -6.07 5.01 2.72
N TYR A 33 -5.38 3.92 2.40
CA TYR A 33 -3.96 3.91 2.09
C TYR A 33 -3.75 3.49 0.64
N ASP A 34 -3.09 4.35 -0.13
CA ASP A 34 -2.65 4.07 -1.50
C ASP A 34 -1.16 3.67 -1.51
N LEU A 35 -0.87 2.43 -1.93
CA LEU A 35 0.51 1.94 -1.92
C LEU A 35 1.41 2.76 -2.85
N ASN A 36 0.99 3.07 -4.07
CA ASN A 36 1.68 3.93 -5.07
C ASN A 36 3.18 4.10 -4.83
N LEU A 37 3.92 3.01 -4.98
CA LEU A 37 5.30 2.91 -4.52
C LEU A 37 6.24 3.48 -5.59
N LEU A 38 6.84 4.62 -5.29
CA LEU A 38 7.92 5.20 -6.10
C LEU A 38 9.26 4.51 -5.80
N SER A 39 9.37 3.23 -6.17
CA SER A 39 10.51 2.35 -5.85
C SER A 39 11.91 2.98 -6.05
N PRO A 40 12.20 3.76 -7.12
CA PRO A 40 13.52 4.35 -7.32
C PRO A 40 13.93 5.40 -6.27
N LEU A 41 12.97 5.93 -5.50
CA LEU A 41 13.25 6.98 -4.49
C LEU A 41 13.59 6.40 -3.12
N TRP A 42 13.30 5.11 -2.88
CA TRP A 42 13.59 4.46 -1.62
C TRP A 42 15.04 4.00 -1.56
N GLU A 43 15.67 4.15 -0.39
CA GLU A 43 17.03 3.69 -0.15
C GLU A 43 17.18 2.17 -0.36
N SER A 44 16.16 1.40 0.00
CA SER A 44 16.08 -0.04 -0.28
C SER A 44 14.62 -0.52 -0.29
N GLY A 45 14.39 -1.69 -0.91
CA GLY A 45 13.09 -2.33 -0.91
C GLY A 45 12.65 -2.77 0.49
N GLU A 46 13.58 -3.21 1.32
CA GLU A 46 13.36 -3.61 2.72
C GLU A 46 12.91 -2.42 3.57
N LYS A 47 13.54 -1.26 3.38
CA LYS A 47 13.14 -0.03 4.06
C LYS A 47 11.75 0.40 3.62
N ALA A 48 11.46 0.37 2.33
CA ALA A 48 10.12 0.65 1.81
C ALA A 48 9.08 -0.30 2.43
N LYS A 49 9.33 -1.61 2.44
CA LYS A 49 8.45 -2.63 3.05
C LYS A 49 8.14 -2.33 4.51
N THR A 50 9.10 -1.82 5.27
CA THR A 50 8.90 -1.47 6.68
C THR A 50 7.85 -0.36 6.85
N PHE A 51 7.91 0.69 6.02
CA PHE A 51 6.92 1.78 6.07
C PHE A 51 5.58 1.39 5.47
N VAL A 52 5.59 0.59 4.42
CA VAL A 52 4.38 -0.02 3.85
C VAL A 52 3.66 -0.83 4.94
N GLN A 53 4.37 -1.69 5.67
CA GLN A 53 3.77 -2.49 6.75
C GLN A 53 3.19 -1.61 7.87
N GLN A 54 3.85 -0.51 8.23
CA GLN A 54 3.33 0.44 9.21
C GLN A 54 2.03 1.09 8.74
N ALA A 55 2.00 1.60 7.50
CA ALA A 55 0.80 2.20 6.90
C ALA A 55 -0.33 1.18 6.78
N TRP A 56 0.00 -0.03 6.37
CA TRP A 56 -0.91 -1.16 6.21
C TRP A 56 -1.62 -1.52 7.51
N ASN A 57 -0.89 -1.59 8.64
CA ASN A 57 -1.48 -1.85 9.97
C ASN A 57 -2.42 -0.72 10.44
N LEU A 58 -2.28 0.47 9.88
CA LEU A 58 -3.07 1.64 10.22
C LEU A 58 -4.27 1.87 9.30
N ALA A 59 -4.35 1.21 8.14
CA ALA A 59 -5.38 1.41 7.15
C ALA A 59 -6.61 0.51 7.34
N ASP A 60 -7.78 1.00 6.93
CA ASP A 60 -9.02 0.22 6.83
C ASP A 60 -9.24 -0.29 5.39
N ILE A 61 -8.81 0.51 4.41
CA ILE A 61 -8.85 0.20 2.97
C ILE A 61 -7.45 0.41 2.41
N ILE A 62 -6.98 -0.54 1.61
CA ILE A 62 -5.67 -0.47 0.94
C ILE A 62 -5.86 -0.66 -0.55
N GLU A 63 -5.39 0.31 -1.33
CA GLU A 63 -5.22 0.20 -2.77
C GLU A 63 -3.81 -0.32 -3.07
N VAL A 64 -3.74 -1.44 -3.79
CA VAL A 64 -2.48 -2.13 -4.10
C VAL A 64 -2.24 -2.08 -5.59
N THR A 65 -1.23 -1.32 -6.02
CA THR A 65 -0.82 -1.19 -7.43
C THR A 65 0.46 -1.99 -7.75
N GLU A 66 1.21 -2.45 -6.74
CA GLU A 66 2.56 -3.02 -6.88
C GLU A 66 2.66 -4.46 -6.37
N LEU A 67 1.79 -5.35 -6.86
CA LEU A 67 1.76 -6.77 -6.49
C LEU A 67 3.12 -7.48 -6.64
N LYS A 68 3.88 -7.15 -7.69
CA LYS A 68 5.23 -7.69 -7.90
C LYS A 68 6.18 -7.35 -6.75
N PHE A 69 6.12 -6.12 -6.26
CA PHE A 69 6.97 -5.69 -5.15
C PHE A 69 6.60 -6.38 -3.83
N LEU A 70 5.30 -6.51 -3.57
CA LEU A 70 4.80 -7.10 -2.33
C LEU A 70 4.95 -8.63 -2.29
N CYS A 71 4.59 -9.29 -3.39
CA CYS A 71 4.33 -10.72 -3.43
C CYS A 71 5.21 -11.47 -4.44
N GLY A 72 6.02 -10.77 -5.23
CA GLY A 72 6.78 -11.39 -6.34
C GLY A 72 5.89 -11.86 -7.50
N ILE A 73 4.60 -11.51 -7.50
CA ILE A 73 3.64 -11.91 -8.52
C ILE A 73 3.72 -10.93 -9.69
N GLU A 74 4.06 -11.42 -10.87
CA GLU A 74 3.93 -10.64 -12.10
C GLU A 74 2.44 -10.47 -12.45
N PRO A 75 1.96 -9.24 -12.67
CA PRO A 75 0.61 -9.02 -13.18
C PRO A 75 0.44 -9.75 -14.52
N SER A 76 -0.66 -10.48 -14.67
CA SER A 76 -1.01 -11.12 -15.95
C SER A 76 -1.34 -10.11 -17.05
N GLU A 77 -1.66 -8.88 -16.66
CA GLU A 77 -2.07 -7.81 -17.55
C GLU A 77 -1.18 -6.58 -17.43
N ARG A 78 -0.97 -5.92 -18.57
CA ARG A 78 -0.23 -4.66 -18.64
C ARG A 78 -1.20 -3.52 -18.32
N PHE A 79 -0.98 -2.86 -17.19
CA PHE A 79 -1.68 -1.64 -16.83
C PHE A 79 -0.85 -0.42 -17.25
N ASP A 80 -1.46 0.46 -18.03
CA ASP A 80 -0.90 1.72 -18.51
C ASP A 80 -2.00 2.79 -18.37
N SER A 81 -1.63 4.06 -18.14
CA SER A 81 -2.51 5.23 -18.29
C SER A 81 -3.37 5.25 -19.57
N LYS A 82 -2.93 4.58 -20.64
CA LYS A 82 -3.60 4.43 -21.94
C LYS A 82 -4.34 3.11 -22.10
N ASP A 83 -4.21 2.19 -21.14
CA ASP A 83 -4.80 0.86 -21.18
C ASP A 83 -5.28 0.45 -19.77
N ASN A 84 -6.46 0.97 -19.41
CA ASN A 84 -7.06 0.90 -18.08
C ASN A 84 -8.52 0.41 -18.10
N ASP A 85 -8.86 -0.46 -19.05
CA ASP A 85 -10.21 -1.01 -19.15
C ASP A 85 -10.64 -1.67 -17.84
N ARG A 86 -11.83 -1.32 -17.34
CA ARG A 86 -12.36 -1.79 -16.07
C ARG A 86 -12.48 -3.32 -16.00
N SER A 87 -12.66 -3.98 -17.14
CA SER A 87 -12.73 -5.45 -17.24
C SER A 87 -11.45 -6.17 -16.82
N LYS A 88 -10.31 -5.46 -16.80
CA LYS A 88 -8.99 -5.97 -16.41
C LYS A 88 -8.79 -6.05 -14.90
N PHE A 89 -9.63 -5.34 -14.13
CA PHE A 89 -9.52 -5.31 -12.67
C PHE A 89 -10.14 -6.57 -12.07
N THR A 90 -9.29 -7.43 -11.51
CA THR A 90 -9.73 -8.63 -10.80
C THR A 90 -9.99 -8.29 -9.33
N HIS A 91 -11.21 -8.54 -8.87
CA HIS A 91 -11.55 -8.48 -7.44
C HIS A 91 -11.26 -9.83 -6.79
N TYR A 92 -10.25 -9.87 -5.92
CA TYR A 92 -9.93 -11.08 -5.16
C TYR A 92 -10.71 -11.15 -3.85
N PRO A 93 -11.25 -12.32 -3.48
CA PRO A 93 -11.92 -12.48 -2.20
C PRO A 93 -10.91 -12.36 -1.03
N PRO A 94 -11.37 -11.97 0.17
CA PRO A 94 -10.50 -11.82 1.34
C PRO A 94 -9.66 -13.06 1.64
N GLU A 95 -10.12 -14.25 1.32
CA GLU A 95 -9.41 -15.52 1.54
C GLU A 95 -8.13 -15.65 0.70
N VAL A 96 -8.10 -15.04 -0.49
CA VAL A 96 -6.94 -15.03 -1.39
C VAL A 96 -5.94 -13.96 -0.97
N ILE A 97 -6.45 -12.82 -0.47
CA ILE A 97 -5.62 -11.68 -0.05
C ILE A 97 -5.12 -11.83 1.39
N ALA A 98 -5.89 -12.44 2.29
CA ALA A 98 -5.56 -12.55 3.72
C ALA A 98 -4.27 -13.33 4.01
N PRO A 99 -3.89 -14.38 3.24
CA PRO A 99 -2.57 -14.98 3.35
C PRO A 99 -1.47 -13.99 2.99
N LEU A 100 -1.64 -13.19 1.92
CA LEU A 100 -0.70 -12.12 1.57
C LEU A 100 -0.65 -11.01 2.64
N TRP A 101 -1.76 -10.81 3.35
CA TRP A 101 -1.92 -9.86 4.46
C TRP A 101 -1.23 -10.33 5.75
N ARG A 102 -1.15 -11.64 6.02
CA ARG A 102 -0.62 -12.21 7.26
C ARG A 102 0.73 -12.91 7.12
N SER A 103 1.09 -13.38 5.92
CA SER A 103 2.40 -13.95 5.62
C SER A 103 3.49 -12.89 5.47
N THR A 104 3.12 -11.61 5.41
CA THR A 104 4.02 -10.47 5.56
C THR A 104 4.40 -10.21 7.03
N SER A 105 4.25 -11.22 7.90
CA SER A 105 5.27 -11.42 8.95
C SER A 105 6.57 -11.82 8.24
N PHE A 106 7.27 -10.82 7.70
CA PHE A 106 8.63 -10.94 7.19
C PHE A 106 9.53 -11.37 8.35
N LEU A 107 9.66 -12.68 8.55
CA LEU A 107 10.72 -13.31 9.34
C LEU A 107 11.92 -13.58 8.44
#